data_AF-A0A969KYY4-F1
#
_entry.id   AF-A0A969KYY4-F1
#
_cell.length_a   1.000
_cell.length_b   1.000
_cell.length_c   1.000
_cell.angle_alpha   90.00
_cell.angle_beta   90.00
_cell.angle_gamma   90.00
#
_symmetry.space_group_name_H-M   'P 1'
#
loop_
_entity.id
_entity.type
_entity.pdbx_description
1 polymer ?
#
loop_
_entity_poly.entity_id
_entity_poly.type
_entity_poly.pdbx_seq_one_letter_code
_entity_poly.pdbx_strand_id
1 'polypeptide(L)' 'MTWASASGDDIFFAATGITDGLLVQGVRYHSADATTHALVLRGQPHLRHQVYTDHCQVSAASLT' A
#
# COMPACT_ATOMS: atom_id res chain seq x y z
N MET A 1 22.94 6.66 24.25
CA MET A 1 22.96 6.08 22.89
C MET A 1 21.52 6.01 22.42
N THR A 2 21.08 6.94 21.59
CA THR A 2 19.71 6.99 21.10
C THR A 2 19.66 6.26 19.78
N TRP A 3 19.00 5.11 19.76
CA TRP A 3 18.76 4.28 18.57
C TRP A 3 17.72 4.95 17.68
N ALA A 4 18.01 6.13 17.12
CA ALA A 4 17.15 6.68 16.09
C ALA A 4 17.35 5.83 14.82
N SER A 5 16.48 4.83 14.62
CA SER A 5 16.53 3.92 13.46
C SER A 5 16.20 4.61 12.13
N ALA A 6 15.70 5.85 12.19
CA ALA A 6 15.59 6.79 11.08
C ALA A 6 15.60 8.22 11.65
N SER A 7 16.42 9.12 11.09
CA SER A 7 16.71 10.44 11.67
C SER A 7 16.51 11.62 10.71
N GLY A 8 15.46 11.57 9.88
CA GLY A 8 15.10 12.66 8.96
C GLY A 8 13.97 13.55 9.50
N ASP A 9 13.93 14.82 9.08
CA ASP A 9 12.90 15.79 9.50
C ASP A 9 11.50 15.44 8.95
N ASP A 10 11.41 14.86 7.75
CA ASP A 10 10.18 14.27 7.20
C ASP A 10 10.47 12.85 6.70
N ILE A 11 9.66 11.88 7.16
CA ILE A 11 9.86 10.44 6.91
C ILE A 11 8.59 9.89 6.28
N PHE A 12 8.73 9.04 5.27
CA PHE A 12 7.62 8.35 4.63
C PHE A 12 7.73 6.86 4.87
N PHE A 13 6.59 6.23 5.16
CA PHE A 13 6.46 4.80 5.28
C PHE A 13 5.25 4.33 4.49
N ALA A 14 5.40 3.23 3.76
CA ALA A 14 4.31 2.58 3.06
C ALA A 14 4.40 1.06 3.28
N ALA A 15 3.26 0.45 3.57
CA ALA A 15 3.15 -0.99 3.67
C ALA A 15 1.88 -1.46 2.97
N THR A 16 2.01 -2.49 2.14
CA THR A 16 0.91 -3.12 1.41
C THR A 16 0.71 -4.53 1.95
N GLY A 17 -0.55 -4.93 2.16
CA GLY A 17 -0.84 -6.29 2.59
C GLY A 17 -0.66 -7.28 1.44
N ILE A 18 0.21 -8.28 1.64
CA ILE A 18 0.30 -9.44 0.73
C ILE A 18 -0.75 -10.47 1.15
N THR A 19 -0.76 -10.83 2.42
CA THR A 19 -1.82 -11.61 3.09
C THR A 19 -2.56 -10.74 4.09
N ASP A 20 -3.74 -11.17 4.53
CA ASP A 20 -4.49 -10.44 5.56
C ASP A 20 -3.68 -10.30 6.84
N GLY A 21 -3.48 -9.06 7.25
CA GLY A 21 -2.88 -8.68 8.53
C GLY A 21 -3.83 -7.79 9.32
N LEU A 22 -3.39 -7.42 10.53
CA LEU A 22 -4.19 -6.57 11.41
C LEU A 22 -4.43 -5.17 10.86
N LEU A 23 -3.46 -4.62 10.12
CA LEU A 23 -3.46 -3.22 9.68
C LEU A 23 -3.87 -3.05 8.21
N VAL A 24 -3.56 -4.04 7.38
CA VAL A 24 -3.79 -4.02 5.94
C VAL A 24 -4.29 -5.39 5.49
N GLN A 25 -5.22 -5.37 4.55
CA GLN A 25 -5.75 -6.59 3.93
C GLN A 25 -4.80 -7.11 2.86
N GLY A 26 -4.77 -8.42 2.69
CA GLY A 26 -4.01 -9.06 1.63
C GLY A 26 -4.56 -8.75 0.25
N VAL A 27 -3.75 -8.99 -0.78
CA VAL A 27 -4.15 -8.80 -2.17
C VAL A 27 -5.32 -9.74 -2.49
N ARG A 28 -6.37 -9.19 -3.11
CA ARG A 28 -7.49 -9.98 -3.64
C ARG A 28 -7.42 -9.98 -5.15
N TYR A 29 -7.34 -11.16 -5.73
CA TYR A 29 -7.39 -11.32 -7.18
C TYR A 29 -8.78 -11.78 -7.58
N HIS A 30 -9.38 -11.10 -8.55
CA HIS A 30 -10.58 -11.53 -9.25
C HIS A 30 -10.25 -11.84 -10.71
N SER A 31 -11.25 -12.22 -11.50
CA SER A 31 -11.06 -12.65 -12.89
C SER A 31 -10.52 -11.56 -13.82
N ALA A 32 -10.80 -10.29 -13.54
CA ALA A 32 -10.45 -9.15 -14.39
C ALA A 32 -9.74 -8.01 -13.64
N ASP A 33 -9.61 -8.11 -12.33
CA ASP A 33 -8.99 -7.09 -11.51
C ASP A 33 -8.26 -7.69 -10.30
N ALA A 34 -7.49 -6.85 -9.64
CA ALA A 34 -6.97 -7.14 -8.31
C ALA A 34 -7.20 -5.94 -7.41
N THR A 35 -7.43 -6.17 -6.12
CA THR A 35 -7.50 -5.09 -5.14
C THR A 35 -6.37 -5.20 -4.12
N THR A 36 -5.84 -4.04 -3.73
CA THR A 36 -4.78 -3.92 -2.72
C THR A 36 -5.17 -2.91 -1.67
N HIS A 37 -4.76 -3.16 -0.42
CA HIS A 37 -4.88 -2.21 0.67
C HIS A 37 -3.48 -1.89 1.21
N ALA A 38 -3.16 -0.60 1.27
CA ALA A 38 -1.91 -0.08 1.81
C ALA A 38 -2.13 0.98 2.90
N LEU A 39 -1.19 1.03 3.83
CA LEU A 39 -1.08 2.06 4.84
C LEU A 39 0.12 2.94 4.51
N VAL A 40 -0.11 4.24 4.34
CA VAL A 40 0.94 5.24 4.13
C VAL A 40 0.99 6.17 5.32
N LEU A 41 2.18 6.37 5.87
CA LEU A 41 2.47 7.33 6.94
C LEU A 41 3.44 8.39 6.43
N ARG A 42 3.23 9.62 6.89
CA ARG A 42 4.12 10.75 6.64
C ARG A 42 4.44 11.45 7.96
N GLY A 43 5.72 11.63 8.24
CA GLY A 43 6.24 12.23 9.48
C GLY A 43 5.80 13.68 9.65
N GLN A 44 5.82 14.48 8.59
CA GLN A 44 5.30 15.84 8.60
C GLN A 44 4.27 16.01 7.49
N PRO A 45 3.01 16.36 7.75
CA PRO A 45 2.47 16.88 9.00
C PRO A 45 1.84 15.82 9.92
N HIS A 46 2.41 14.61 10.06
CA HIS A 46 1.86 13.47 10.83
C HIS A 46 0.57 12.89 10.25
N LEU A 47 0.62 12.49 8.98
CA LEU A 47 -0.55 11.95 8.29
C LEU A 47 -0.52 10.44 8.22
N ARG A 48 -1.73 9.87 8.29
CA ARG A 48 -2.02 8.47 8.02
C ARG A 48 -3.04 8.39 6.89
N HIS A 49 -2.67 7.71 5.82
CA HIS A 49 -3.55 7.43 4.70
C HIS A 49 -3.76 5.93 4.58
N GLN A 50 -5.03 5.52 4.52
CA GLN A 50 -5.39 4.21 4.00
C GLN A 50 -5.61 4.38 2.50
N VAL A 51 -4.95 3.55 1.72
CA VAL A 51 -5.02 3.57 0.27
C VAL A 51 -5.61 2.24 -0.18
N TYR A 52 -6.77 2.32 -0.81
CA TYR A 52 -7.44 1.19 -1.46
C TYR A 52 -7.29 1.40 -2.96
N THR A 53 -6.94 0.34 -3.69
CA THR A 53 -6.71 0.43 -5.13
C THR A 53 -7.35 -0.74 -5.83
N ASP A 54 -8.13 -0.43 -6.86
CA ASP A 54 -8.65 -1.38 -7.83
C ASP A 54 -7.73 -1.37 -9.06
N HIS A 55 -7.10 -2.51 -9.32
CA HIS A 55 -6.20 -2.72 -10.45
C HIS A 55 -6.97 -3.46 -11.54
N CYS A 56 -7.66 -2.72 -12.40
CA CYS A 56 -8.28 -3.31 -13.58
C CYS A 56 -7.20 -3.88 -14.52
N GLN A 57 -7.12 -5.20 -14.64
CA GLN A 57 -6.24 -5.83 -15.62
C GLN A 57 -6.93 -5.70 -16.98
N VAL A 58 -6.47 -4.77 -17.81
CA VAL A 58 -6.86 -4.77 -19.22
C VAL A 58 -6.18 -5.97 -19.86
N SER A 59 -6.95 -7.01 -20.15
CA SER A 59 -6.49 -8.19 -20.87
C SER A 59 -5.76 -7.77 -22.15
N ALA A 60 -4.48 -8.13 -22.26
CA ALA A 60 -3.72 -7.96 -23.49
C ALA A 60 -4.34 -8.75 -24.68
N ALA A 61 -5.30 -9.64 -24.43
CA ALA A 61 -6.07 -10.33 -25.46
C ALA A 61 -7.16 -9.48 -26.12
N SER A 62 -7.38 -8.23 -25.68
CA SER A 62 -8.33 -7.30 -26.31
C SER A 62 -7.69 -6.40 -27.39
N LEU A 63 -6.40 -6.57 -27.69
CA LEU A 63 -5.65 -5.80 -28.71
C LEU A 63 -5.30 -6.62 -29.97
N THR A 64 -6.00 -7.72 -30.23
CA THR A 64 -5.94 -8.52 -31.48
C THR A 64 -7.31 -8.61 -32.10
#